data_AF-A0A178DM78-F1
#
_entry.id   AF-A0A178DM78-F1
#
_cell.length_a   1.000
_cell.length_b   1.000
_cell.length_c   1.000
_cell.angle_alpha   90.00
_cell.angle_beta   90.00
_cell.angle_gamma   90.00
#
_symmetry.space_group_name_H-M   'P 1'
#
loop_
_entity.id
_entity.type
_entity.pdbx_description
1 polymer ?
#
loop_
_entity_poly.entity_id
_entity_poly.type
_entity_poly.pdbx_seq_one_letter_code
_entity_poly.pdbx_strand_id
1 'polypeptide(L)'
;MHTTIPKTTLLLHILNATIGALCVAVLGLVAHSTILKDELESYITLTPNVHAISMSLLFWPGVGGVVDMLLFIFIWRTMAKPGRSIKMRVALLNGLLFVAAFILVRPFIVLVYTFVAWGQAVKNTSTSTTGNLTVESWACALYQETEFSHAKSLCTKLKVARYLLIPILVLAAVMLGVVLWERMAGRKKAVEDLDKQ
;
A
#
# COMPACT_ATOMS: atom_id res chain seq x y z
N MET A 1 29.34 -13.23 22.77
CA MET A 1 27.91 -13.21 23.16
C MET A 1 27.09 -13.19 21.87
N HIS A 2 26.63 -14.35 21.40
CA HIS A 2 25.89 -14.46 20.13
C HIS A 2 24.41 -14.18 20.41
N THR A 3 23.95 -12.97 20.13
CA THR A 3 22.52 -12.64 20.16
C THR A 3 21.87 -13.22 18.91
N THR A 4 21.28 -14.40 19.05
CA THR A 4 20.46 -14.99 17.99
C THR A 4 19.22 -14.12 17.78
N ILE A 5 19.10 -13.52 16.60
CA ILE A 5 17.89 -12.78 16.22
C ILE A 5 16.74 -13.79 16.18
N PRO A 6 15.62 -13.55 16.87
CA PRO A 6 14.48 -14.44 16.81
C PRO A 6 13.94 -14.49 15.38
N LYS A 7 13.67 -15.71 14.88
CA LYS A 7 13.27 -15.97 13.48
C LYS A 7 12.07 -15.11 13.04
N THR A 8 11.19 -14.76 13.97
CA THR A 8 9.99 -13.94 13.77
C THR A 8 10.33 -12.48 13.48
N THR A 9 11.34 -11.92 14.14
CA THR A 9 11.85 -10.57 13.83
C THR A 9 12.45 -10.50 12.43
N LEU A 10 13.22 -11.53 12.03
CA LEU A 10 13.76 -11.60 10.68
C LEU A 10 12.63 -11.64 9.63
N LEU A 11 11.61 -12.48 9.87
CA LEU A 11 10.44 -12.56 8.99
C LEU A 11 9.71 -11.22 8.86
N LEU A 12 9.48 -10.50 9.96
CA LEU A 12 8.82 -9.19 9.94
C LEU A 12 9.61 -8.16 9.14
N HIS A 13 10.94 -8.17 9.24
CA HIS A 13 11.78 -7.28 8.43
C HIS A 13 11.75 -7.63 6.95
N ILE A 14 11.76 -8.92 6.60
CA ILE A 14 11.63 -9.38 5.21
C ILE A 14 10.28 -8.91 4.64
N LEU A 15 9.18 -9.17 5.34
CA LEU A 15 7.84 -8.73 4.93
C LEU A 15 7.77 -7.22 4.74
N ASN A 16 8.26 -6.44 5.70
CA ASN A 16 8.28 -4.98 5.62
C ASN A 16 9.12 -4.47 4.43
N ALA A 17 10.28 -5.07 4.19
CA ALA A 17 11.14 -4.71 3.06
C ALA A 17 10.49 -5.05 1.72
N THR A 18 9.83 -6.22 1.61
CA THR A 18 9.09 -6.60 0.40
C THR A 18 7.92 -5.65 0.14
N ILE A 19 7.14 -5.30 1.16
CA ILE A 19 6.07 -4.29 1.06
C ILE A 19 6.64 -2.96 0.57
N GLY A 20 7.73 -2.49 1.18
CA GLY A 20 8.40 -1.26 0.77
C GLY A 20 8.86 -1.28 -0.69
N ALA A 21 9.47 -2.39 -1.15
CA ALA A 21 9.89 -2.54 -2.54
C ALA A 21 8.71 -2.48 -3.52
N LEU A 22 7.58 -3.12 -3.18
CA LEU A 22 6.36 -3.05 -3.98
C LEU A 22 5.78 -1.62 -4.00
N CYS A 23 5.81 -0.90 -2.87
CA CYS A 23 5.39 0.50 -2.80
C CYS A 23 6.26 1.41 -3.66
N VAL A 24 7.58 1.18 -3.70
CA VAL A 24 8.50 1.89 -4.62
C VAL A 24 8.18 1.56 -6.07
N ALA A 25 7.87 0.30 -6.40
CA ALA A 25 7.46 -0.08 -7.75
C ALA A 25 6.14 0.62 -8.17
N VAL A 26 5.15 0.69 -7.28
CA VAL A 26 3.92 1.46 -7.50
C VAL A 26 4.25 2.93 -7.73
N LEU A 27 5.10 3.53 -6.90
CA LEU A 27 5.51 4.93 -7.04
C LEU A 27 6.20 5.18 -8.39
N GLY A 28 7.11 4.31 -8.80
CA GLY A 28 7.79 4.40 -10.09
C GLY A 28 6.82 4.29 -11.27
N LEU A 29 5.85 3.38 -11.20
CA LEU A 29 4.80 3.24 -12.22
C LEU A 29 3.92 4.48 -12.30
N VAL A 30 3.52 5.04 -11.16
CA VAL A 30 2.65 6.22 -11.10
C VAL A 30 3.39 7.47 -11.57
N ALA A 31 4.64 7.69 -11.14
CA ALA A 31 5.47 8.80 -11.59
C ALA A 31 5.77 8.71 -13.10
N HIS A 32 6.02 7.51 -13.63
CA HIS A 32 6.16 7.34 -15.07
C HIS A 32 4.82 7.61 -15.79
N SER A 33 3.69 7.26 -15.18
CA SER A 33 2.36 7.49 -15.74
C SER A 33 1.98 8.96 -15.76
N THR A 34 2.45 9.78 -14.81
CA THR A 34 2.23 11.25 -14.86
C THR A 34 3.00 11.88 -16.01
N ILE A 35 4.24 11.45 -16.26
CA ILE A 35 5.00 11.97 -17.41
C ILE A 35 4.28 11.64 -18.73
N LEU A 36 3.81 10.39 -18.90
CA LEU A 36 3.03 10.02 -20.10
C LEU A 36 1.71 10.79 -20.21
N LYS A 37 1.06 11.09 -19.08
CA LYS A 37 -0.17 11.87 -19.04
C LYS A 37 0.09 13.30 -19.54
N ASP A 38 1.15 13.93 -19.06
CA ASP A 38 1.50 15.31 -19.44
C ASP A 38 1.84 15.40 -20.93
N GLU A 39 2.58 14.42 -21.47
CA GLU A 39 2.82 14.29 -22.91
C GLU A 39 1.50 14.19 -23.69
N LEU A 40 0.59 13.32 -23.25
CA LEU A 40 -0.67 13.06 -23.93
C LEU A 40 -1.68 14.22 -23.83
N GLU A 41 -1.74 14.93 -22.69
CA GLU A 41 -2.54 16.14 -22.50
C GLU A 41 -2.03 17.31 -23.36
N SER A 42 -0.73 17.34 -23.72
CA SER A 42 -0.23 18.32 -24.67
C SER A 42 -0.79 18.12 -26.09
N TYR A 43 -1.20 16.90 -26.43
CA TYR A 43 -1.79 16.55 -27.74
C TYR A 43 -3.32 16.63 -27.77
N ILE A 44 -3.98 16.46 -26.63
CA ILE A 44 -5.44 16.39 -26.53
C ILE A 44 -5.91 17.43 -25.52
N THR A 45 -6.69 18.43 -25.98
CA THR A 45 -7.32 19.46 -25.14
C THR A 45 -8.36 18.85 -24.21
N LEU A 46 -7.89 18.29 -23.09
CA LEU A 46 -8.73 17.59 -22.11
C LEU A 46 -8.97 18.43 -20.86
N THR A 47 -10.11 18.19 -20.20
CA THR A 47 -10.49 18.84 -18.93
C THR A 47 -9.55 18.46 -17.78
N PRO A 48 -8.83 19.42 -17.16
CA PRO A 48 -7.67 19.14 -16.29
C PRO A 48 -7.99 18.59 -14.88
N ASN A 49 -9.20 18.80 -14.36
CA ASN A 49 -9.44 18.68 -12.91
C ASN A 49 -9.69 17.25 -12.39
N VAL A 50 -10.29 16.36 -13.17
CA VAL A 50 -10.72 15.03 -12.68
C VAL A 50 -9.56 14.03 -12.61
N HIS A 51 -8.54 14.22 -13.45
CA HIS A 51 -7.42 13.29 -13.61
C HIS A 51 -6.32 13.53 -12.57
N ALA A 52 -6.18 14.77 -12.08
CA ALA A 52 -5.21 15.10 -11.03
C ALA A 52 -5.52 14.34 -9.73
N ILE A 53 -6.78 14.32 -9.31
CA ILE A 53 -7.22 13.68 -8.06
C ILE A 53 -6.94 12.17 -8.06
N SER A 54 -7.22 11.48 -9.18
CA SER A 54 -7.02 10.04 -9.27
C SER A 54 -5.55 9.62 -9.36
N MET A 55 -4.67 10.45 -9.95
CA MET A 55 -3.22 10.22 -9.86
C MET A 55 -2.72 10.40 -8.42
N SER A 56 -3.12 11.48 -7.74
CA SER A 56 -2.72 11.72 -6.34
C SER A 56 -3.11 10.58 -5.41
N LEU A 57 -4.25 9.92 -5.66
CA LEU A 57 -4.69 8.74 -4.91
C LEU A 57 -3.78 7.52 -5.08
N LEU A 58 -3.12 7.36 -6.22
CA LEU A 58 -2.14 6.27 -6.46
C LEU A 58 -0.73 6.64 -5.96
N PHE A 59 -0.38 7.92 -5.86
CA PHE A 59 0.83 8.37 -5.17
C PHE A 59 0.79 8.09 -3.67
N TRP A 60 -0.39 8.22 -3.06
CA TRP A 60 -0.60 8.05 -1.63
C TRP A 60 -0.11 6.69 -1.09
N PRO A 61 -0.49 5.52 -1.65
CA PRO A 61 0.01 4.24 -1.16
C PRO A 61 1.49 4.02 -1.48
N GLY A 62 2.00 4.58 -2.58
CA GLY A 62 3.43 4.50 -2.93
C GLY A 62 4.31 5.25 -1.93
N VAL A 63 4.12 6.56 -1.79
CA VAL A 63 4.88 7.40 -0.84
C VAL A 63 4.61 6.99 0.60
N GLY A 64 3.33 6.79 0.94
CA GLY A 64 2.90 6.37 2.27
C GLY A 64 3.56 5.06 2.68
N GLY A 65 3.56 4.05 1.81
CA GLY A 65 4.18 2.75 2.10
C GLY A 65 5.69 2.82 2.34
N VAL A 66 6.42 3.71 1.66
CA VAL A 66 7.86 3.93 1.91
C VAL A 66 8.09 4.57 3.27
N VAL A 67 7.32 5.61 3.60
CA VAL A 67 7.37 6.25 4.93
C VAL A 67 7.00 5.23 6.00
N ASP A 68 5.98 4.41 5.75
CA ASP A 68 5.49 3.44 6.69
C ASP A 68 6.54 2.34 6.96
N MET A 69 7.26 1.91 5.92
CA MET A 69 8.41 0.99 6.02
C MET A 69 9.52 1.55 6.91
N LEU A 70 9.91 2.81 6.71
CA LEU A 70 10.98 3.47 7.49
C LEU A 70 10.58 3.66 8.95
N LEU A 71 9.34 4.07 9.19
CA LEU A 71 8.77 4.20 10.53
C LEU A 71 8.72 2.85 11.24
N PHE A 72 8.33 1.77 10.56
CA PHE A 72 8.34 0.44 11.15
C PHE A 72 9.75 0.04 11.62
N ILE A 73 10.78 0.26 10.79
CA ILE A 73 12.18 -0.03 11.15
C ILE A 73 12.61 0.80 12.36
N PHE A 74 12.30 2.10 12.37
CA PHE A 74 12.67 3.01 13.46
C PHE A 74 12.00 2.60 14.78
N ILE A 75 10.67 2.43 14.75
CA ILE A 75 9.89 2.01 15.91
C ILE A 75 10.43 0.67 16.42
N TRP A 76 10.60 -0.33 15.55
CA TRP A 76 11.11 -1.65 15.93
C TRP A 76 12.49 -1.59 16.59
N ARG A 77 13.42 -0.80 16.03
CA ARG A 77 14.76 -0.60 16.60
C ARG A 77 14.71 0.06 17.97
N THR A 78 13.79 1.01 18.18
CA THR A 78 13.62 1.64 19.50
C THR A 78 13.04 0.70 20.55
N MET A 79 12.23 -0.29 20.13
CA MET A 79 11.68 -1.31 21.03
C MET A 79 12.72 -2.32 21.53
N ALA A 80 13.78 -2.57 20.77
CA ALA A 80 14.78 -3.59 21.06
C ALA A 80 15.72 -3.26 22.25
N LYS A 81 15.59 -2.09 22.90
CA LYS A 81 16.44 -1.72 24.04
C LYS A 81 15.93 -2.39 25.33
N PRO A 82 16.69 -3.33 25.94
CA PRO A 82 16.28 -4.02 27.16
C PRO A 82 16.30 -3.05 28.35
N GLY A 83 15.20 -2.95 29.11
CA GLY A 83 15.20 -2.20 30.38
C GLY A 83 13.89 -1.60 30.92
N ARG A 84 12.74 -1.67 30.24
CA ARG A 84 11.46 -1.15 30.80
C ARG A 84 10.24 -1.97 30.37
N SER A 85 9.78 -2.90 31.22
CA SER A 85 8.69 -3.84 30.90
C SER A 85 7.34 -3.18 30.57
N ILE A 86 7.00 -2.06 31.21
CA ILE A 86 5.75 -1.32 30.94
C ILE A 86 5.83 -0.57 29.60
N LYS A 87 6.99 0.03 29.28
CA LYS A 87 7.19 0.73 27.99
C LYS A 87 7.15 -0.23 26.80
N MET A 88 7.55 -1.49 27.02
CA MET A 88 7.56 -2.52 25.98
C MET A 88 6.14 -2.93 25.54
N ARG A 89 5.17 -3.04 26.46
CA ARG A 89 3.76 -3.31 26.11
C ARG A 89 3.10 -2.18 25.33
N VAL A 90 3.36 -0.92 25.74
CA VAL A 90 2.85 0.27 25.03
C VAL A 90 3.47 0.39 23.65
N ALA A 91 4.78 0.16 23.53
CA ALA A 91 5.46 0.17 22.24
C ALA A 91 4.91 -0.90 21.28
N LEU A 92 4.66 -2.12 21.77
CA LEU A 92 4.02 -3.20 21.00
C LEU A 92 2.59 -2.85 20.53
N LEU A 93 1.80 -2.19 21.38
CA LEU A 93 0.47 -1.69 21.01
C LEU A 93 0.55 -0.62 19.93
N ASN A 94 1.49 0.31 20.04
CA ASN A 94 1.72 1.34 19.04
C ASN A 94 2.20 0.73 17.71
N GLY A 95 3.06 -0.29 17.76
CA GLY A 95 3.50 -1.04 16.58
C GLY A 95 2.35 -1.81 15.92
N LEU A 96 1.49 -2.45 16.70
CA LEU A 96 0.30 -3.15 16.19
C LEU A 96 -0.68 -2.16 15.52
N LEU A 97 -1.00 -1.06 16.21
CA LEU A 97 -1.84 0.02 15.67
C LEU A 97 -1.22 0.59 14.39
N PHE A 98 0.10 0.72 14.36
CA PHE A 98 0.81 1.22 13.20
C PHE A 98 0.68 0.29 11.98
N VAL A 99 0.94 -1.01 12.15
CA VAL A 99 0.80 -2.01 11.08
C VAL A 99 -0.65 -2.08 10.60
N ALA A 100 -1.62 -2.11 11.52
CA ALA A 100 -3.04 -2.18 11.18
C ALA A 100 -3.53 -0.90 10.46
N ALA A 101 -3.24 0.29 10.99
CA ALA A 101 -3.78 1.54 10.48
C ALA A 101 -3.05 2.07 9.25
N PHE A 102 -1.73 1.92 9.15
CA PHE A 102 -0.95 2.54 8.09
C PHE A 102 -0.56 1.56 7.00
N ILE A 103 -0.11 0.35 7.36
CA ILE A 103 0.38 -0.64 6.37
C ILE A 103 -0.79 -1.39 5.71
N LEU A 104 -1.85 -1.70 6.46
CA LEU A 104 -2.98 -2.49 5.94
C LEU A 104 -4.15 -1.63 5.45
N VAL A 105 -4.64 -0.70 6.27
CA VAL A 105 -5.83 0.09 5.92
C VAL A 105 -5.58 1.05 4.75
N ARG A 106 -4.37 1.61 4.61
CA ARG A 106 -4.04 2.54 3.51
C ARG A 106 -4.18 1.89 2.11
N PRO A 107 -3.48 0.78 1.78
CA PRO A 107 -3.68 0.12 0.49
C PRO A 107 -5.10 -0.41 0.34
N PHE A 108 -5.76 -0.83 1.43
CA PHE A 108 -7.15 -1.26 1.39
C PHE A 108 -8.11 -0.14 0.94
N ILE A 109 -8.03 1.05 1.54
CA ILE A 109 -8.88 2.20 1.17
C ILE A 109 -8.68 2.56 -0.31
N VAL A 110 -7.43 2.62 -0.77
CA VAL A 110 -7.13 2.96 -2.16
C VAL A 110 -7.62 1.86 -3.10
N LEU A 111 -7.50 0.59 -2.72
CA LEU A 111 -8.00 -0.53 -3.50
C LEU A 111 -9.53 -0.50 -3.58
N VAL A 112 -10.24 -0.29 -2.48
CA VAL A 112 -11.71 -0.12 -2.48
C VAL A 112 -12.10 1.06 -3.36
N TYR A 113 -11.47 2.22 -3.19
CA TYR A 113 -11.77 3.40 -4.00
C TYR A 113 -11.55 3.13 -5.50
N THR A 114 -10.39 2.59 -5.88
CA THR A 114 -10.05 2.34 -7.29
C THR A 114 -10.95 1.29 -7.92
N PHE A 115 -11.32 0.21 -7.22
CA PHE A 115 -12.24 -0.80 -7.74
C PHE A 115 -13.69 -0.34 -7.77
N VAL A 116 -14.16 0.42 -6.76
CA VAL A 116 -15.53 0.96 -6.74
C VAL A 116 -15.71 2.03 -7.81
N ALA A 117 -14.77 2.99 -7.90
CA ALA A 117 -14.80 4.03 -8.91
C ALA A 117 -14.69 3.43 -10.33
N TRP A 118 -13.83 2.42 -10.52
CA TRP A 118 -13.75 1.68 -11.78
C TRP A 118 -15.04 0.94 -12.11
N GLY A 119 -15.63 0.23 -11.14
CA GLY A 119 -16.87 -0.53 -11.34
C GLY A 119 -18.05 0.37 -11.70
N GLN A 120 -18.11 1.58 -11.14
CA GLN A 120 -19.11 2.59 -11.51
C GLN A 120 -18.86 3.15 -12.92
N ALA A 121 -17.60 3.42 -13.29
CA ALA A 121 -17.22 3.88 -14.62
C ALA A 121 -17.60 2.89 -15.73
N VAL A 122 -17.42 1.58 -15.50
CA VAL A 122 -17.75 0.54 -16.50
C VAL A 122 -19.26 0.29 -16.61
N LYS A 123 -20.01 0.36 -15.50
CA LYS A 123 -21.46 0.12 -15.50
C LYS A 123 -22.27 1.30 -16.05
N ASN A 124 -21.78 2.53 -15.87
CA ASN A 124 -22.41 3.73 -16.41
C ASN A 124 -21.87 4.01 -17.82
N THR A 125 -22.13 3.09 -18.75
CA THR A 125 -21.93 3.34 -20.18
C THR A 125 -22.79 4.55 -20.59
N SER A 126 -22.27 5.45 -21.42
CA SER A 126 -22.95 6.60 -22.05
C SER A 126 -23.10 7.92 -21.24
N THR A 127 -21.98 8.61 -21.04
CA THR A 127 -21.85 10.05 -21.38
C THR A 127 -20.36 10.37 -21.36
N SER A 128 -19.82 10.77 -22.52
CA SER A 128 -18.39 10.96 -22.83
C SER A 128 -17.67 12.00 -21.95
N THR A 129 -18.40 12.69 -21.07
CA THR A 129 -17.88 13.73 -20.18
C THR A 129 -17.81 13.33 -18.70
N THR A 130 -18.48 12.23 -18.29
CA THR A 130 -18.62 11.83 -16.87
C THR A 130 -18.20 10.38 -16.59
N GLY A 131 -18.06 9.53 -17.61
CA GLY A 131 -17.68 8.11 -17.46
C GLY A 131 -16.22 7.84 -17.07
N ASN A 132 -15.34 8.84 -17.19
CA ASN A 132 -13.89 8.69 -16.97
C ASN A 132 -13.45 9.16 -15.58
N LEU A 133 -14.06 8.58 -14.54
CA LEU A 133 -13.82 8.93 -13.12
C LEU A 133 -12.38 8.61 -12.64
N THR A 134 -11.66 7.73 -13.33
CA THR A 134 -10.28 7.35 -12.98
C THR A 134 -9.32 7.54 -14.15
N VAL A 135 -8.06 7.88 -13.88
CA VAL A 135 -7.04 7.99 -14.96
C VAL A 135 -6.86 6.68 -15.71
N GLU A 136 -6.98 5.54 -15.03
CA GLU A 136 -6.93 4.23 -15.70
C GLU A 136 -8.07 4.10 -16.71
N SER A 137 -9.31 4.44 -16.33
CA SER A 137 -10.49 4.19 -17.18
C SER A 137 -10.44 5.09 -18.40
N TRP A 138 -10.00 6.33 -18.20
CA TRP A 138 -9.70 7.24 -19.30
C TRP A 138 -8.60 6.72 -20.22
N ALA A 139 -7.43 6.35 -19.70
CA ALA A 139 -6.30 5.92 -20.52
C ALA A 139 -6.67 4.68 -21.34
N CYS A 140 -7.46 3.78 -20.76
CA CYS A 140 -7.97 2.59 -21.44
C CYS A 140 -9.07 2.91 -22.47
N ALA A 141 -9.95 3.87 -22.19
CA ALA A 141 -10.95 4.33 -23.16
C ALA A 141 -10.28 5.02 -24.35
N LEU A 142 -9.30 5.88 -24.10
CA LEU A 142 -8.55 6.55 -25.15
C LEU A 142 -7.79 5.55 -26.03
N TYR A 143 -7.23 4.49 -25.45
CA TYR A 143 -6.62 3.39 -26.23
C TYR A 143 -7.63 2.67 -27.14
N GLN A 144 -8.91 2.58 -26.76
CA GLN A 144 -9.94 1.97 -27.61
C GLN A 144 -10.36 2.89 -28.75
N GLU A 145 -10.38 4.21 -28.52
CA GLU A 145 -10.78 5.21 -29.52
C GLU A 145 -9.63 5.60 -30.47
N THR A 146 -8.39 5.48 -30.01
CA THR A 146 -7.20 5.93 -30.74
C THR A 146 -6.08 4.89 -30.65
N GLU A 147 -5.45 4.56 -31.78
CA GLU A 147 -4.27 3.67 -31.80
C GLU A 147 -2.99 4.34 -31.27
N PHE A 148 -3.10 5.29 -30.34
CA PHE A 148 -1.94 5.93 -29.72
C PHE A 148 -1.21 4.94 -28.81
N SER A 149 0.05 4.64 -29.16
CA SER A 149 0.95 3.76 -28.40
C SER A 149 1.14 4.19 -26.94
N HIS A 150 1.15 5.51 -26.67
CA HIS A 150 1.28 6.08 -25.33
C HIS A 150 0.04 5.79 -24.46
N ALA A 151 -1.18 5.84 -25.02
CA ALA A 151 -2.42 5.55 -24.31
C ALA A 151 -2.47 4.07 -23.86
N LYS A 152 -2.05 3.15 -24.73
CA LYS A 152 -1.91 1.71 -24.41
C LYS A 152 -0.94 1.47 -23.25
N SER A 153 0.22 2.12 -23.30
CA SER A 153 1.25 2.02 -22.26
C SER A 153 0.73 2.55 -20.92
N LEU A 154 0.06 3.71 -20.94
CA LEU A 154 -0.51 4.34 -19.75
C LEU A 154 -1.60 3.48 -19.10
N CYS A 155 -2.56 2.98 -19.89
CA CYS A 155 -3.59 2.05 -19.42
C CYS A 155 -2.98 0.81 -18.77
N THR A 156 -1.98 0.20 -19.41
CA THR A 156 -1.32 -1.01 -18.89
C THR A 156 -0.59 -0.73 -17.58
N LYS A 157 0.17 0.37 -17.49
CA LYS A 157 0.92 0.75 -16.28
C LYS A 157 0.01 1.03 -15.09
N LEU A 158 -1.07 1.78 -15.29
CA LEU A 158 -2.03 2.08 -14.23
C LEU A 158 -2.78 0.82 -13.75
N LYS A 159 -3.15 -0.05 -14.70
CA LYS A 159 -3.72 -1.36 -14.38
C LYS A 159 -2.76 -2.17 -13.51
N VAL A 160 -1.49 -2.28 -13.91
CA VAL A 160 -0.46 -3.00 -13.13
C VAL A 160 -0.28 -2.38 -11.75
N ALA A 161 -0.24 -1.05 -11.64
CA ALA A 161 -0.13 -0.35 -10.36
C ALA A 161 -1.30 -0.69 -9.41
N ARG A 162 -2.55 -0.73 -9.93
CA ARG A 162 -3.71 -1.16 -9.14
C ARG A 162 -3.60 -2.61 -8.70
N TYR A 163 -3.22 -3.52 -9.59
CA TYR A 163 -3.09 -4.94 -9.24
C TYR A 163 -1.93 -5.21 -8.27
N LEU A 164 -0.88 -4.38 -8.25
CA LEU A 164 0.21 -4.46 -7.27
C LEU A 164 -0.23 -4.10 -5.84
N LEU A 165 -1.35 -3.37 -5.66
CA LEU A 165 -1.90 -3.10 -4.33
C LEU A 165 -2.45 -4.38 -3.66
N ILE A 166 -2.87 -5.39 -4.44
CA ILE A 166 -3.37 -6.67 -3.91
C ILE A 166 -2.28 -7.43 -3.14
N PRO A 167 -1.10 -7.76 -3.72
CA PRO A 167 -0.05 -8.45 -2.99
C PRO A 167 0.48 -7.61 -1.82
N ILE A 168 0.52 -6.27 -1.93
CA ILE A 168 0.84 -5.39 -0.79
C ILE A 168 -0.15 -5.63 0.37
N LEU A 169 -1.45 -5.64 0.09
CA LEU A 169 -2.49 -5.86 1.08
C LEU A 169 -2.38 -7.26 1.71
N VAL A 170 -2.13 -8.29 0.91
CA VAL A 170 -1.95 -9.68 1.39
C VAL A 170 -0.74 -9.77 2.31
N LEU A 171 0.41 -9.21 1.91
CA LEU A 171 1.62 -9.20 2.73
C LEU A 171 1.41 -8.41 4.03
N ALA A 172 0.72 -7.27 3.99
CA ALA A 172 0.36 -6.49 5.16
C ALA A 172 -0.53 -7.28 6.14
N ALA A 173 -1.50 -8.04 5.63
CA ALA A 173 -2.36 -8.91 6.44
C ALA A 173 -1.57 -10.06 7.10
N VAL A 174 -0.65 -10.69 6.35
CA VAL A 174 0.25 -11.71 6.90
C VAL A 174 1.12 -11.11 8.00
N MET A 175 1.71 -9.93 7.76
CA MET A 175 2.53 -9.22 8.75
C MET A 175 1.74 -8.92 10.03
N LEU A 176 0.50 -8.43 9.90
CA LEU A 176 -0.39 -8.20 11.04
C LEU A 176 -0.69 -9.51 11.79
N GLY A 177 -0.97 -10.59 11.06
CA GLY A 177 -1.21 -11.92 11.63
C GLY A 177 -0.03 -12.44 12.46
N VAL A 178 1.20 -12.27 11.95
CA VAL A 178 2.42 -12.62 12.68
C VAL A 178 2.57 -11.80 13.97
N VAL A 179 2.32 -10.49 13.92
CA VAL A 179 2.39 -9.62 15.12
C VAL A 179 1.32 -10.02 16.16
N LEU A 180 0.11 -10.36 15.72
CA LEU A 180 -0.95 -10.83 16.61
C LEU A 180 -0.62 -12.20 17.22
N TRP A 181 -0.06 -13.11 16.43
CA TRP A 181 0.35 -14.43 16.90
C TRP A 181 1.39 -14.35 18.02
N GLU A 182 2.46 -13.58 17.81
CA GLU A 182 3.51 -13.35 18.83
C GLU A 182 2.93 -12.82 20.14
N ARG A 183 1.94 -11.91 20.05
CA ARG A 183 1.26 -11.37 21.22
C ARG A 183 0.44 -12.41 21.96
N MET A 184 -0.31 -13.25 21.24
CA MET A 184 -1.11 -14.31 21.86
C MET A 184 -0.22 -15.37 22.50
N ALA A 185 0.87 -15.77 21.84
CA ALA A 185 1.85 -16.70 22.37
C ALA A 185 2.53 -16.16 23.65
N GLY A 186 2.88 -14.88 23.67
CA GLY A 186 3.44 -14.23 24.86
C GLY A 186 2.46 -14.14 26.04
N ARG A 187 1.16 -13.96 25.77
CA ARG A 187 0.12 -13.97 26.82
C ARG A 187 -0.06 -15.35 27.44
N LYS A 188 -0.05 -16.42 26.63
CA LYS A 188 -0.21 -17.79 27.14
C LYS A 188 0.90 -18.15 28.13
N LYS A 189 2.16 -17.86 27.78
CA LYS A 189 3.31 -18.10 28.69
C LYS A 189 3.20 -17.35 30.00
N ALA A 190 2.79 -16.07 29.95
CA ALA A 190 2.63 -15.26 31.16
C ALA A 190 1.51 -15.77 32.10
N VAL A 191 0.48 -16.42 31.56
CA VAL A 191 -0.58 -17.05 32.36
C VAL A 191 -0.09 -18.37 32.96
N GLU A 192 0.60 -19.20 32.17
CA GLU A 192 1.19 -20.47 32.67
C GLU A 192 2.24 -20.25 33.77
N ASP A 193 2.97 -19.15 33.74
CA ASP A 193 3.95 -18.80 34.79
C ASP A 193 3.27 -18.33 36.09
N LEU A 194 2.05 -17.77 36.01
CA LEU A 194 1.26 -17.38 37.19
C LEU A 194 0.61 -18.57 37.87
N ASP A 195 0.16 -19.58 37.10
CA ASP A 195 -0.46 -20.79 37.66
C ASP A 195 0.55 -21.72 38.36
N LYS A 196 1.86 -21.50 38.17
CA LYS A 196 2.94 -22.28 38.80
C LYS A 196 3.47 -21.67 40.10
N GLN A 197 2.99 -20.49 40.50
CA GLN A 197 3.35 -19.82 41.76
C GLN A 197 2.27 -20.05 42.82
#